data_AF-A0A535RU13-F1
#
_entry.id   AF-A0A535RU13-F1
#
_cell.length_a   1.000
_cell.length_b   1.000
_cell.length_c   1.000
_cell.angle_alpha   90.00
_cell.angle_beta   90.00
_cell.angle_gamma   90.00
#
_symmetry.space_group_name_H-M   'P 1'
#
loop_
_entity.id
_entity.type
_entity.pdbx_description
1 polymer ?
#
loop_
_entity_poly.entity_id
_entity_poly.type
_entity_poly.pdbx_seq_one_letter_code
_entity_poly.pdbx_strand_id
1 'polypeptide(L)'
;MDAAPRPRGVLGGSILIAVGITYLLLALGYEHAGSVLFVVLGLAFLGAYVVGNRPYVYLVPAAVLLGFGLGLFVPELLGLGGQLGALVFFALLAAGVLAVFLVAPERRWPLVPAAILAAVAITISITGAELIPAAAPAYLVPLILIAVGVYLLFERPS
;
A
#
# COMPACT_ATOMS: atom_id res chain seq x y z
N MET A 1 -20.16 -15.42 -36.59
CA MET A 1 -19.25 -14.39 -36.06
C MET A 1 -18.71 -14.92 -34.75
N ASP A 2 -17.55 -15.59 -34.83
CA ASP A 2 -16.91 -16.22 -33.68
C ASP A 2 -16.33 -15.16 -32.76
N ALA A 3 -16.73 -15.20 -31.49
CA ALA A 3 -16.18 -14.34 -30.46
C ALA A 3 -14.74 -14.80 -30.18
N ALA A 4 -13.76 -13.95 -30.47
CA ALA A 4 -12.36 -14.20 -30.17
C ALA A 4 -12.15 -14.63 -28.69
N PRO A 5 -11.19 -15.53 -28.39
CA PRO A 5 -10.94 -15.97 -27.02
C PRO A 5 -10.51 -14.77 -26.17
N ARG A 6 -11.30 -14.46 -25.12
CA ARG A 6 -10.89 -13.46 -24.13
C ARG A 6 -9.63 -13.97 -23.41
N PRO A 7 -8.56 -13.17 -23.25
CA PRO A 7 -7.35 -13.56 -22.52
C PRO A 7 -7.65 -13.62 -21.00
N ARG A 8 -8.38 -14.65 -20.58
CA ARG A 8 -8.75 -14.89 -19.17
C ARG A 8 -7.67 -15.65 -18.39
N GLY A 9 -6.63 -16.14 -19.07
CA GLY A 9 -5.59 -16.99 -18.47
C GLY A 9 -4.45 -16.25 -17.78
N VAL A 10 -4.20 -14.97 -18.12
CA VAL A 10 -3.00 -14.25 -17.64
C VAL A 10 -3.07 -13.93 -16.15
N LEU A 11 -4.25 -13.56 -15.64
CA LEU A 11 -4.46 -13.24 -14.22
C LEU A 11 -4.35 -14.49 -13.33
N GLY A 12 -4.98 -15.60 -13.76
CA GLY A 12 -4.90 -16.86 -13.03
C GLY A 12 -3.46 -17.40 -13.00
N GLY A 13 -2.76 -17.32 -14.13
CA GLY A 13 -1.36 -17.73 -14.23
C GLY A 13 -0.43 -16.89 -13.35
N SER A 14 -0.57 -15.56 -13.36
CA SER A 14 0.29 -14.68 -12.57
C SER A 14 0.06 -14.84 -11.06
N ILE A 15 -1.19 -15.02 -10.63
CA ILE A 15 -1.51 -15.33 -9.22
C ILE A 15 -0.90 -16.69 -8.83
N LEU A 16 -1.03 -17.71 -9.68
CA LEU A 16 -0.50 -19.04 -9.38
C LEU A 16 1.04 -19.03 -9.28
N ILE A 17 1.73 -18.28 -10.15
CA ILE A 17 3.18 -18.08 -10.08
C ILE A 17 3.56 -17.38 -8.76
N ALA A 18 2.87 -16.29 -8.40
CA ALA A 18 3.15 -15.55 -7.17
C ALA A 18 2.97 -16.40 -5.90
N VAL A 19 1.87 -17.16 -5.85
CA VAL A 19 1.59 -18.09 -4.75
C VAL A 19 2.65 -19.22 -4.72
N GLY A 20 2.97 -19.81 -5.86
CA GLY A 20 3.97 -20.87 -5.97
C GLY A 20 5.37 -20.45 -5.53
N ILE A 21 5.83 -19.26 -5.95
CA ILE A 21 7.11 -18.68 -5.51
C ILE A 21 7.12 -18.48 -4.00
N THR A 22 6.03 -18.00 -3.42
CA THR A 22 5.97 -17.79 -1.97
C THR A 22 6.09 -19.12 -1.21
N TYR A 23 5.33 -20.13 -1.62
CA TYR A 23 5.38 -21.43 -0.97
C TYR A 23 6.77 -22.08 -1.10
N LEU A 24 7.45 -21.88 -2.23
CA LEU A 24 8.83 -22.30 -2.40
C LEU A 24 9.77 -21.60 -1.41
N LEU A 25 9.65 -20.28 -1.23
CA LEU A 25 10.47 -19.52 -0.27
C LEU A 25 10.21 -19.93 1.18
N LEU A 26 8.94 -20.21 1.52
CA LEU A 26 8.57 -20.73 2.84
C LEU A 26 9.17 -22.12 3.08
N ALA A 27 9.14 -22.99 2.08
CA ALA A 27 9.75 -24.32 2.15
C ALA A 27 11.28 -24.27 2.29
N LEU A 28 11.93 -23.21 1.80
CA LEU A 28 13.37 -22.96 1.98
C LEU A 28 13.72 -22.37 3.36
N GLY A 29 12.73 -22.13 4.22
CA GLY A 29 12.95 -21.58 5.56
C GLY A 29 13.20 -20.08 5.58
N TYR A 30 12.81 -19.35 4.54
CA TYR A 30 13.00 -17.90 4.48
C TYR A 30 12.01 -17.19 5.43
N GLU A 31 12.54 -16.56 6.47
CA GLU A 31 11.77 -15.96 7.57
C GLU A 31 10.84 -14.81 7.09
N HIS A 32 11.21 -14.13 6.00
CA HIS A 32 10.45 -12.99 5.44
C HIS A 32 9.51 -13.39 4.30
N ALA A 33 9.11 -14.66 4.20
CA ALA A 33 8.26 -15.16 3.12
C ALA A 33 6.95 -14.36 2.96
N GLY A 34 6.40 -13.83 4.05
CA GLY A 34 5.19 -13.00 4.03
C GLY A 34 5.35 -11.68 3.28
N SER A 35 6.38 -10.89 3.60
CA SER A 35 6.63 -9.59 2.94
C SER A 35 6.97 -9.78 1.46
N VAL A 36 7.72 -10.83 1.14
CA VAL A 36 8.04 -11.19 -0.25
C VAL A 36 6.79 -11.60 -1.03
N LEU A 37 5.83 -12.33 -0.44
CA LEU A 37 4.56 -12.65 -1.10
C LEU A 37 3.84 -11.37 -1.55
N PHE A 38 3.73 -10.39 -0.66
CA PHE A 38 3.05 -9.13 -0.96
C PHE A 38 3.74 -8.38 -2.11
N VAL A 39 5.08 -8.33 -2.11
CA VAL A 39 5.83 -7.72 -3.21
C VAL A 39 5.62 -8.47 -4.52
N VAL A 40 5.79 -9.80 -4.53
CA VAL A 40 5.68 -10.62 -5.74
C VAL A 40 4.26 -10.58 -6.31
N LEU A 41 3.23 -10.64 -5.45
CA LEU A 41 1.84 -10.54 -5.87
C LEU A 41 1.52 -9.13 -6.38
N GLY A 42 2.03 -8.09 -5.72
CA GLY A 42 1.92 -6.70 -6.18
C GLY A 42 2.55 -6.49 -7.56
N LEU A 43 3.73 -7.08 -7.80
CA LEU A 43 4.38 -7.08 -9.11
C LEU A 43 3.58 -7.87 -10.15
N ALA A 44 2.97 -9.00 -9.76
CA ALA A 44 2.11 -9.79 -10.66
C ALA A 44 0.88 -8.99 -11.12
N PHE A 45 0.22 -8.27 -10.21
CA PHE A 45 -0.89 -7.37 -10.55
C PHE A 45 -0.43 -6.16 -11.36
N LEU A 46 0.74 -5.59 -11.06
CA LEU A 46 1.32 -4.50 -11.84
C LEU A 46 1.66 -4.95 -13.27
N GLY A 47 2.25 -6.13 -13.42
CA GLY A 47 2.51 -6.75 -14.72
C GLY A 47 1.22 -6.99 -15.50
N ALA A 48 0.18 -7.51 -14.83
CA ALA A 48 -1.14 -7.67 -15.44
C ALA A 48 -1.77 -6.33 -15.83
N TYR A 49 -1.55 -5.26 -15.07
CA TYR A 49 -1.99 -3.91 -15.41
C TYR A 49 -1.29 -3.40 -16.68
N VAL A 50 0.04 -3.56 -16.78
CA VAL A 50 0.82 -3.08 -17.93
C VAL A 50 0.52 -3.87 -19.20
N VAL A 51 0.38 -5.19 -19.10
CA VAL A 51 0.17 -6.10 -20.26
C VAL A 51 -1.32 -6.19 -20.66
N GLY A 52 -2.24 -6.15 -19.69
CA GLY A 52 -3.65 -6.47 -19.86
C GLY A 52 -4.57 -5.31 -20.27
N ASN A 53 -4.05 -4.26 -20.91
CA ASN A 53 -4.81 -3.05 -21.30
C ASN A 53 -5.21 -2.13 -20.13
N ARG A 54 -4.37 -2.03 -19.09
CA ARG A 54 -4.47 -1.07 -17.96
C ARG A 54 -5.83 -1.01 -17.25
N PRO A 55 -6.53 -2.13 -16.98
CA PRO A 55 -7.79 -2.05 -16.27
C PRO A 55 -7.53 -1.63 -14.81
N TYR A 56 -8.30 -0.63 -14.37
CA TYR A 56 -8.21 -0.05 -13.03
C TYR A 56 -8.30 -1.10 -11.90
N VAL A 57 -9.00 -2.21 -12.15
CA VAL A 57 -9.17 -3.35 -11.24
C VAL A 57 -7.83 -3.95 -10.79
N TYR A 58 -6.76 -3.86 -11.60
CA TYR A 58 -5.43 -4.40 -11.22
C TYR A 58 -4.52 -3.36 -10.56
N LEU A 59 -4.79 -2.07 -10.77
CA LEU A 59 -3.97 -0.99 -10.23
C LEU A 59 -4.06 -0.91 -8.70
N VAL A 60 -5.28 -1.03 -8.17
CA VAL A 60 -5.52 -0.92 -6.72
C VAL A 60 -4.86 -2.06 -5.96
N PRO A 61 -5.08 -3.36 -6.31
CA PRO A 61 -4.37 -4.45 -5.67
C PRO A 61 -2.86 -4.35 -5.84
N ALA A 62 -2.35 -3.99 -7.03
CA ALA A 62 -0.91 -3.83 -7.25
C ALA A 62 -0.29 -2.84 -6.27
N ALA A 63 -0.89 -1.65 -6.15
CA ALA A 63 -0.33 -0.58 -5.36
C ALA A 63 -0.44 -0.83 -3.85
N VAL A 64 -1.54 -1.44 -3.38
CA VAL A 64 -1.71 -1.82 -1.98
C VAL A 64 -0.74 -2.95 -1.60
N LEU A 65 -0.64 -3.99 -2.43
CA LEU A 65 0.26 -5.12 -2.18
C LEU A 65 1.73 -4.71 -2.21
N LEU A 66 2.13 -3.83 -3.15
CA LEU A 66 3.48 -3.25 -3.17
C LEU A 66 3.73 -2.36 -1.96
N GLY A 67 2.78 -1.50 -1.59
CA GLY A 67 2.89 -0.67 -0.39
C GLY A 67 3.05 -1.48 0.89
N PHE A 68 2.26 -2.54 1.07
CA PHE A 68 2.38 -3.48 2.19
C PHE A 68 3.69 -4.27 2.15
N GLY A 69 4.02 -4.85 1.00
CA GLY A 69 5.21 -5.69 0.84
C GLY A 69 6.49 -4.90 1.11
N LEU A 70 6.64 -3.73 0.48
CA LEU A 70 7.77 -2.84 0.73
C LEU A 70 7.73 -2.26 2.15
N GLY A 71 6.55 -1.91 2.64
CA GLY A 71 6.37 -1.39 3.99
C GLY A 71 6.80 -2.38 5.08
N LEU A 72 6.70 -3.68 4.85
CA LEU A 72 7.18 -4.72 5.77
C LEU A 72 8.64 -5.07 5.51
N PHE A 73 9.01 -5.19 4.23
CA PHE A 73 10.34 -5.64 3.82
C PHE A 73 11.44 -4.61 4.10
N VAL A 74 11.19 -3.32 3.87
CA VAL A 74 12.20 -2.26 4.02
C VAL A 74 12.60 -2.05 5.48
N PRO A 75 11.68 -1.93 6.46
CA PRO A 75 12.06 -1.83 7.87
C PRO A 75 12.88 -3.03 8.35
N GLU A 76 12.47 -4.23 7.96
CA GLU A 76 13.13 -5.47 8.35
C GLU A 76 14.53 -5.56 7.76
N LEU A 77 14.68 -5.25 6.46
CA LEU A 77 15.96 -5.22 5.76
C LEU A 77 16.95 -4.20 6.36
N LEU A 78 16.43 -3.05 6.81
CA LEU A 78 17.22 -1.98 7.41
C LEU A 78 17.41 -2.13 8.94
N GLY A 79 16.84 -3.17 9.56
CA GLY A 79 16.88 -3.36 11.01
C GLY A 79 16.15 -2.27 11.80
N LEU A 80 15.13 -1.63 11.20
CA LEU A 80 14.34 -0.57 11.82
C LEU A 80 13.27 -1.17 12.73
N GLY A 81 13.55 -1.17 14.02
CA GLY A 81 12.61 -1.59 15.06
C GLY A 81 11.66 -0.48 15.52
N GLY A 82 10.57 -0.88 16.17
CA GLY A 82 9.66 0.01 16.88
C GLY A 82 9.07 1.12 16.01
N GLN A 83 9.29 2.36 16.42
CA GLN A 83 8.63 3.52 15.84
C GLN A 83 9.07 3.87 14.42
N LEU A 84 10.37 3.75 14.11
CA LEU A 84 10.90 4.02 12.78
C LEU A 84 10.41 2.98 11.77
N GLY A 85 10.26 1.72 12.19
CA GLY A 85 9.66 0.69 11.34
C GLY A 85 8.20 1.00 11.01
N ALA A 86 7.41 1.42 12.02
CA ALA A 86 6.03 1.83 11.81
C ALA A 86 5.92 3.06 10.88
N LEU A 87 6.79 4.08 11.07
CA LEU A 87 6.86 5.26 10.20
C LEU A 87 7.06 4.86 8.73
N VAL A 88 8.09 4.06 8.46
CA VAL A 88 8.44 3.62 7.11
C VAL A 88 7.32 2.76 6.51
N PHE A 89 6.73 1.86 7.29
CA PHE A 89 5.59 1.05 6.87
C PHE A 89 4.41 1.92 6.41
N PHE A 90 3.93 2.83 7.27
CA PHE A 90 2.78 3.67 6.94
C PHE A 90 3.08 4.66 5.81
N ALA A 91 4.31 5.17 5.72
CA ALA A 91 4.73 6.04 4.63
C ALA A 91 4.73 5.31 3.28
N LEU A 92 5.29 4.11 3.21
CA LEU A 92 5.31 3.31 1.97
C LEU A 92 3.92 2.84 1.58
N LEU A 93 3.07 2.48 2.55
CA LEU A 93 1.69 2.13 2.28
C LEU A 93 0.89 3.34 1.77
N ALA A 94 1.05 4.52 2.38
CA ALA A 94 0.45 5.77 1.91
C ALA A 94 0.91 6.10 0.49
N ALA A 95 2.21 5.95 0.20
CA ALA A 95 2.78 6.17 -1.13
C ALA A 95 2.21 5.19 -2.16
N GLY A 96 2.02 3.93 -1.80
CA GLY A 96 1.35 2.93 -2.65
C GLY A 96 -0.07 3.36 -3.01
N VAL A 97 -0.88 3.73 -2.03
CA VAL A 97 -2.26 4.18 -2.29
C VAL A 97 -2.28 5.50 -3.07
N LEU A 98 -1.38 6.43 -2.79
CA LEU A 98 -1.24 7.68 -3.52
C LEU A 98 -0.84 7.45 -4.99
N ALA A 99 0.00 6.46 -5.27
CA ALA A 99 0.39 6.09 -6.63
C ALA A 99 -0.83 5.69 -7.49
N VAL A 100 -1.88 5.10 -6.89
CA VAL A 100 -3.14 4.83 -7.60
C VAL A 100 -3.78 6.11 -8.11
N PHE A 101 -3.81 7.16 -7.28
CA PHE A 101 -4.34 8.47 -7.66
C PHE A 101 -3.45 9.15 -8.72
N LEU A 102 -2.13 9.06 -8.60
CA LEU A 102 -1.21 9.63 -9.59
C LEU A 102 -1.35 8.98 -10.97
N VAL A 103 -1.65 7.68 -11.02
CA VAL A 103 -1.84 6.94 -12.28
C VAL A 103 -3.25 7.09 -12.85
N ALA A 104 -4.26 7.27 -12.00
CA ALA A 104 -5.66 7.42 -12.39
C ALA A 104 -6.33 8.59 -11.63
N PRO A 105 -5.97 9.85 -11.95
CA PRO A 105 -6.40 11.03 -11.20
C PRO A 105 -7.91 11.30 -11.30
N GLU A 106 -8.59 10.71 -12.29
CA GLU A 106 -10.04 10.77 -12.43
C GLU A 106 -10.75 10.10 -11.25
N ARG A 107 -10.06 9.21 -10.53
CA ARG A 107 -10.60 8.50 -9.36
C ARG A 107 -9.95 9.06 -8.10
N ARG A 108 -10.64 10.00 -7.45
CA ARG A 108 -10.18 10.67 -6.22
C ARG A 108 -10.29 9.83 -4.95
N TRP A 109 -11.07 8.76 -4.96
CA TRP A 109 -11.29 7.95 -3.76
C TRP A 109 -10.01 7.44 -3.05
N PRO A 110 -8.87 7.13 -3.73
CA PRO A 110 -7.63 6.71 -3.06
C PRO A 110 -6.95 7.83 -2.27
N LEU A 111 -7.28 9.11 -2.54
CA LEU A 111 -6.72 10.23 -1.79
C LEU A 111 -7.09 10.17 -0.31
N VAL A 112 -8.32 9.76 -0.01
CA VAL A 112 -8.81 9.68 1.38
C VAL A 112 -7.99 8.69 2.22
N PRO A 113 -7.86 7.39 1.84
CA PRO A 113 -7.01 6.47 2.56
C PRO A 113 -5.53 6.87 2.51
N ALA A 114 -5.01 7.39 1.38
CA ALA A 114 -3.62 7.87 1.32
C ALA A 114 -3.35 9.00 2.33
N ALA A 115 -4.26 9.97 2.44
CA ALA A 115 -4.15 11.09 3.38
C ALA A 115 -4.23 10.61 4.84
N ILE A 116 -5.11 9.66 5.15
CA ILE A 116 -5.20 9.07 6.49
C ILE A 116 -3.91 8.32 6.84
N LEU A 117 -3.37 7.53 5.92
CA LEU A 117 -2.11 6.80 6.15
C LEU A 117 -0.91 7.75 6.29
N ALA A 118 -0.85 8.81 5.47
CA ALA A 118 0.18 9.84 5.57
C ALA A 118 0.08 10.60 6.90
N ALA A 119 -1.14 10.94 7.34
CA ALA A 119 -1.40 11.55 8.64
C ALA A 119 -0.90 10.68 9.80
N VAL A 120 -1.13 9.37 9.74
CA VAL A 120 -0.61 8.41 10.73
C VAL A 120 0.91 8.41 10.73
N ALA A 121 1.55 8.34 9.55
CA ALA A 121 3.01 8.42 9.45
C ALA A 121 3.57 9.74 10.03
N ILE A 122 2.95 10.88 9.71
CA ILE A 122 3.33 12.19 10.26
C ILE A 122 3.19 12.18 11.79
N THR A 123 2.08 11.65 12.32
CA THR A 123 1.88 11.58 13.77
C THR A 123 2.98 10.77 14.43
N ILE A 124 3.31 9.60 13.86
CA ILE A 124 4.40 8.74 14.33
C ILE A 124 5.73 9.49 14.27
N SER A 125 6.00 10.27 13.22
CA SER A 125 7.24 11.06 13.14
C SER A 125 7.35 12.11 14.24
N ILE A 126 6.23 12.72 14.60
CA ILE A 126 6.17 13.83 15.55
C ILE A 126 6.24 13.31 16.99
N THR A 127 5.50 12.26 17.32
CA THR A 127 5.45 11.69 18.68
C THR A 127 6.72 10.95 19.08
N GLY A 128 7.62 10.65 18.13
CA GLY A 128 8.89 9.95 18.38
C GLY A 128 10.07 10.85 18.67
N ALA A 129 9.94 12.15 18.40
CA ALA A 129 10.88 13.11 18.93
C ALA A 129 10.50 13.32 20.41
N GLU A 130 11.41 13.02 21.35
CA GLU A 130 11.30 13.33 22.79
C GLU A 130 11.08 14.84 23.09
N LEU A 131 10.81 15.67 22.07
CA LEU A 131 10.57 17.10 22.11
C LEU A 131 9.15 17.48 22.55
N ILE A 132 8.26 16.51 22.75
CA ILE A 132 6.83 16.77 22.97
C ILE A 132 6.42 16.35 24.38
N PRO A 133 5.88 17.26 25.22
CA PRO A 133 5.43 16.90 26.55
C PRO A 133 4.40 15.78 26.48
N ALA A 134 4.49 14.80 27.39
CA ALA A 134 3.79 13.51 27.36
C ALA A 134 2.25 13.55 27.13
N ALA A 135 1.61 14.71 27.26
CA ALA A 135 0.19 14.92 27.00
C ALA A 135 -0.16 15.26 25.53
N ALA A 136 0.77 15.78 24.73
CA ALA A 136 0.50 16.23 23.37
C ALA A 136 0.35 15.13 22.28
N PRO A 137 0.96 13.92 22.39
CA PRO A 137 0.69 12.81 21.46
C PRO A 137 -0.78 12.38 21.43
N ALA A 138 -1.48 12.50 22.56
CA ALA A 138 -2.86 12.04 22.71
C ALA A 138 -3.86 12.84 21.85
N TYR A 139 -3.55 14.11 21.56
CA TYR A 139 -4.45 14.99 20.81
C TYR A 139 -4.11 15.06 19.32
N LEU A 140 -2.91 14.65 18.92
CA LEU A 140 -2.39 14.80 17.56
C LEU A 140 -3.11 13.89 16.55
N VAL A 141 -3.31 12.62 16.89
CA VAL A 141 -4.10 11.68 16.06
C VAL A 141 -5.55 12.18 15.90
N PRO A 142 -6.29 12.52 16.98
CA PRO A 142 -7.62 13.12 16.86
C PRO A 142 -7.64 14.39 16.01
N LEU A 143 -6.67 15.30 16.19
CA LEU A 143 -6.66 16.58 15.48
C LEU A 143 -6.51 16.37 13.97
N ILE A 144 -5.66 15.44 13.55
CA ILE A 144 -5.48 15.15 12.13
C ILE A 144 -6.70 14.42 11.57
N LEU A 145 -7.30 13.49 12.31
CA LEU A 145 -8.56 12.86 11.90
C LEU A 145 -9.69 13.89 11.75
N ILE A 146 -9.77 14.87 12.65
CA ILE A 146 -10.70 16.00 12.54
C ILE A 146 -10.39 16.83 11.30
N ALA A 147 -9.13 17.20 11.08
CA ALA A 147 -8.73 17.99 9.91
C ALA A 147 -9.03 17.28 8.58
N VAL A 148 -8.74 15.98 8.50
CA VAL A 148 -9.10 15.13 7.35
C VAL A 148 -10.61 15.03 7.20
N GLY A 149 -11.35 14.80 8.29
CA GLY A 149 -12.82 14.79 8.27
C GLY A 149 -13.43 16.10 7.79
N VAL A 150 -12.88 17.23 8.22
CA VAL A 150 -13.29 18.57 7.75
C VAL A 150 -13.00 18.73 6.26
N TYR A 151 -11.82 18.33 5.80
CA TYR A 151 -11.49 18.35 4.38
C TYR A 151 -12.48 17.53 3.53
N LEU A 152 -12.85 16.32 3.99
CA LEU A 152 -13.84 15.48 3.31
C LEU A 152 -15.24 16.09 3.27
N LEU A 153 -15.62 16.86 4.31
CA LEU A 153 -16.88 17.60 4.34
C LEU A 153 -16.97 18.68 3.25
N PHE A 154 -15.83 19.26 2.87
CA PHE A 154 -15.75 20.28 1.83
C PHE A 154 -15.49 19.72 0.43
N GLU A 155 -15.00 18.49 0.32
CA GLU A 155 -14.84 17.79 -0.97
C GLU A 155 -16.22 17.33 -1.47
N ARG A 156 -16.85 18.13 -2.34
CA ARG A 156 -18.13 17.76 -2.97
C ARG A 156 -17.92 16.54 -3.89
N PRO A 157 -18.76 15.50 -3.81
CA PRO A 157 -18.72 14.40 -4.76
C PRO A 157 -19.03 14.96 -6.15
N SER A 158 -18.03 14.84 -7.05
CA SER A 158 -18.16 15.16 -8.48
C SER A 158 -18.75 13.96 -9.21
#